data_AF-A0A349DUW4-F1
#
_entry.id   AF-A0A349DUW4-F1
#
_cell.length_a   1.000
_cell.length_b   1.000
_cell.length_c   1.000
_cell.angle_alpha   90.00
_cell.angle_beta   90.00
_cell.angle_gamma   90.00
#
_symmetry.space_group_name_H-M   'P 1'
#
loop_
_entity.id
_entity.type
_entity.pdbx_description
1 polymer ?
#
loop_
_entity_poly.entity_id
_entity_poly.type
_entity_poly.pdbx_seq_one_letter_code
_entity_poly.pdbx_strand_id
1 'polypeptide(L)'
;MKIIYFALCNVLLFLSVAKIQAQSTTTDFEDQIQGVYLDYKTKELVYLYSLNMMYYLPKANYTNKHVKMMILLDQDSIQRRMNIQFYESDYKCTFKFAQDFQTFICSNPDGTQQLFTRTQSPLNTSFTQFVKLFPLGSAQLFVPKSLKTNKTIPIEMVMKFLINDDQNRFFSFLGKISQKEFRMGLYTAHVQNFGFYFTFHCVRRLALSNDFYTLLFYAKGVCCSGEVGSEYTYLANFTKQGQLIDFVPLGYSTHYMVKRESTSATAKLVGNKVKINETIIYGNPDITKQDSRSIQNTLLYKVLSDGHIQLVKKWSSDIQGNYIGANGENLLDVTRGKFHGYNINVSYREKSAALEPCQIVENYEQVGRVIVKAPGGMQTWTLRFNDNRDEVILTKSDGSSQKFKRAKK
;
A
#
# COMPACT_ATOMS: atom_id res chain seq x y z
N MET A 1 53.07 -35.98 15.49
CA MET A 1 51.73 -35.82 14.89
C MET A 1 50.80 -34.86 15.64
N LYS A 2 50.66 -34.94 16.97
CA LYS A 2 49.75 -34.06 17.75
C LYS A 2 50.10 -32.56 17.76
N ILE A 3 51.37 -32.20 17.62
CA ILE A 3 51.83 -30.79 17.63
C ILE A 3 51.43 -30.04 16.33
N ILE A 4 51.40 -30.73 15.20
CA ILE A 4 51.04 -30.14 13.89
C ILE A 4 49.54 -29.78 13.85
N TYR A 5 48.67 -30.60 14.43
CA TYR A 5 47.24 -30.33 14.52
C TYR A 5 46.92 -29.10 15.38
N PHE A 6 47.67 -28.88 16.47
CA PHE A 6 47.47 -27.73 17.34
C PHE A 6 47.90 -26.41 16.67
N ALA A 7 48.99 -26.43 15.89
CA ALA A 7 49.42 -25.30 15.08
C ALA A 7 48.44 -25.00 13.94
N LEU A 8 47.92 -26.03 13.25
CA LEU A 8 46.92 -25.85 12.19
C LEU A 8 45.60 -25.26 12.71
N CYS A 9 45.12 -25.71 13.87
CA CYS A 9 43.90 -25.16 14.49
C CYS A 9 44.08 -23.69 14.90
N ASN A 10 45.25 -23.30 15.42
CA ASN A 10 45.53 -21.89 15.74
C ASN A 10 45.61 -21.03 14.47
N VAL A 11 46.26 -21.49 13.41
CA VAL A 11 46.30 -20.76 12.13
C VAL A 11 44.91 -20.62 11.50
N LEU A 12 44.07 -21.66 11.57
CA LEU A 12 42.67 -21.60 11.09
C LEU A 12 41.79 -20.67 11.93
N LEU A 13 42.02 -20.57 13.25
CA LEU A 13 41.36 -19.61 14.14
C LEU A 13 41.84 -18.16 13.89
N PHE A 14 43.12 -17.93 13.64
CA PHE A 14 43.63 -16.59 13.29
C PHE A 14 43.13 -16.12 11.91
N LEU A 15 43.00 -17.04 10.95
CA LEU A 15 42.44 -16.74 9.62
C LEU A 15 40.93 -16.49 9.65
N SER A 16 40.19 -17.05 10.61
CA SER A 16 38.75 -16.81 10.76
C SER A 16 38.44 -15.47 11.44
N VAL A 17 39.29 -14.99 12.36
CA VAL A 17 39.15 -13.65 12.97
C VAL A 17 39.28 -12.54 11.92
N ALA A 18 40.24 -12.64 10.98
CA ALA A 18 40.38 -11.67 9.89
C ALA A 18 39.15 -11.64 8.96
N LYS A 19 38.51 -12.79 8.72
CA LYS A 19 37.27 -12.86 7.92
C LYS A 19 36.07 -12.23 8.65
N ILE A 20 35.94 -12.45 9.96
CA ILE A 20 34.87 -11.84 10.77
C ILE A 20 35.05 -10.32 10.85
N GLN A 21 36.30 -9.84 10.99
CA GLN A 21 36.61 -8.42 11.07
C GLN A 21 36.48 -7.71 9.71
N ALA A 22 36.81 -8.39 8.60
CA ALA A 22 36.53 -7.89 7.25
C ALA A 22 35.03 -7.81 6.95
N GLN A 23 34.24 -8.79 7.42
CA GLN A 23 32.79 -8.80 7.22
C GLN A 23 32.05 -7.79 8.14
N SER A 24 32.55 -7.55 9.36
CA SER A 24 32.00 -6.50 10.23
C SER A 24 32.29 -5.10 9.69
N THR A 25 33.51 -4.85 9.20
CA THR A 25 33.88 -3.53 8.66
C THR A 25 33.16 -3.17 7.35
N THR A 26 32.80 -4.14 6.51
CA THR A 26 31.96 -3.88 5.32
C THR A 26 30.52 -3.54 5.68
N THR A 27 29.95 -4.22 6.68
CA THR A 27 28.55 -4.00 7.10
C THR A 27 28.39 -2.63 7.76
N ASP A 28 29.34 -2.25 8.63
CA ASP A 28 29.36 -0.94 9.28
C ASP A 28 29.51 0.21 8.26
N PHE A 29 30.36 0.04 7.23
CA PHE A 29 30.55 1.05 6.20
C PHE A 29 29.28 1.25 5.37
N GLU A 30 28.65 0.17 4.91
CA GLU A 30 27.40 0.22 4.14
C GLU A 30 26.29 0.93 4.92
N ASP A 31 26.09 0.57 6.18
CA ASP A 31 25.07 1.19 7.04
C ASP A 31 25.33 2.69 7.25
N GLN A 32 26.60 3.08 7.38
CA GLN A 32 26.99 4.47 7.59
C GLN A 32 26.75 5.34 6.36
N ILE A 33 26.89 4.82 5.13
CA ILE A 33 26.71 5.61 3.90
C ILE A 33 25.25 5.74 3.46
N GLN A 34 24.32 4.95 4.00
CA GLN A 34 22.91 4.99 3.58
C GLN A 34 22.30 6.39 3.73
N GLY A 35 21.61 6.84 2.69
CA GLY A 35 20.92 8.13 2.73
C GLY A 35 20.71 8.76 1.36
N VAL A 36 20.16 9.97 1.39
CA VAL A 36 20.01 10.85 0.23
C VAL A 36 21.05 11.95 0.32
N TYR A 37 21.77 12.18 -0.76
CA TYR A 37 22.79 13.22 -0.86
C TYR A 37 22.49 14.13 -2.03
N LEU A 38 22.68 15.42 -1.82
CA LEU A 38 22.40 16.50 -2.76
C LEU A 38 23.68 17.28 -3.04
N ASP A 39 23.98 17.46 -4.32
CA ASP A 39 24.88 18.53 -4.75
C ASP A 39 24.08 19.84 -4.82
N TYR A 40 24.37 20.77 -3.91
CA TYR A 40 23.64 22.03 -3.84
C TYR A 40 23.88 22.95 -5.04
N LYS A 41 24.97 22.77 -5.80
CA LYS A 41 25.29 23.57 -6.99
C LYS A 41 24.46 23.11 -8.19
N THR A 42 24.49 21.81 -8.49
CA THR A 42 23.83 21.24 -9.68
C THR A 42 22.39 20.80 -9.43
N LYS A 43 22.01 20.60 -8.15
CA LYS A 43 20.75 20.01 -7.71
C LYS A 43 20.60 18.53 -8.05
N GLU A 44 21.70 17.85 -8.35
CA GLU A 44 21.76 16.42 -8.56
C GLU A 44 21.61 15.65 -7.24
N LEU A 45 20.99 14.48 -7.31
CA LEU A 45 20.76 13.63 -6.16
C LEU A 45 21.37 12.25 -6.34
N VAL A 46 21.94 11.75 -5.25
CA VAL A 46 22.36 10.37 -5.09
C VAL A 46 21.59 9.76 -3.92
N TYR A 47 20.90 8.65 -4.16
CA TYR A 47 20.25 7.85 -3.15
C TYR A 47 21.00 6.53 -2.98
N LEU A 48 21.55 6.32 -1.79
CA LEU A 48 22.25 5.10 -1.40
C LEU A 48 21.37 4.33 -0.40
N TYR A 49 20.75 3.25 -0.85
CA TYR A 49 19.97 2.36 0.03
C TYR A 49 20.82 1.21 0.54
N SER A 50 21.59 0.60 -0.36
CA SER A 50 22.56 -0.46 -0.08
C SER A 50 23.64 -0.42 -1.17
N LEU A 51 24.73 -1.15 -1.00
CA LEU A 51 25.79 -1.28 -2.02
C LEU A 51 25.28 -1.87 -3.34
N ASN A 52 24.16 -2.59 -3.30
CA ASN A 52 23.51 -3.17 -4.49
C ASN A 52 22.33 -2.30 -5.01
N MET A 53 21.97 -1.23 -4.29
CA MET A 53 20.81 -0.40 -4.60
C MET A 53 21.17 1.08 -4.45
N MET A 54 21.81 1.59 -5.50
CA MET A 54 22.26 2.96 -5.60
C MET A 54 21.61 3.63 -6.81
N TYR A 55 21.10 4.84 -6.63
CA TYR A 55 20.39 5.56 -7.67
C TYR A 55 20.85 7.01 -7.78
N TYR A 56 20.93 7.50 -9.00
CA TYR A 56 21.22 8.90 -9.32
C TYR A 56 20.01 9.54 -9.99
N LEU A 57 19.72 10.79 -9.62
CA LEU A 57 18.70 11.61 -10.27
C LEU A 57 19.33 12.96 -10.68
N PRO A 58 19.29 13.33 -11.98
CA PRO A 58 19.94 14.55 -12.47
C PRO A 58 19.44 15.85 -11.83
N LYS A 59 18.20 15.88 -11.35
CA LYS A 59 17.66 17.01 -10.60
C LYS A 59 16.65 16.54 -9.56
N ALA A 60 16.68 17.13 -8.38
CA ALA A 60 15.72 16.83 -7.30
C ALA A 60 14.24 16.98 -7.69
N ASN A 61 13.91 17.80 -8.69
CA ASN A 61 12.54 18.00 -9.16
C ASN A 61 12.15 17.12 -10.35
N TYR A 62 12.93 16.09 -10.68
CA TYR A 62 12.63 15.16 -11.77
C TYR A 62 11.78 13.97 -11.31
N THR A 63 11.14 13.34 -12.29
CA THR A 63 10.36 12.12 -12.11
C THR A 63 11.27 10.90 -12.21
N ASN A 64 10.75 9.74 -11.80
CA ASN A 64 11.43 8.44 -11.91
C ASN A 64 12.05 8.16 -13.29
N LYS A 65 11.46 8.61 -14.40
CA LYS A 65 11.98 8.38 -15.77
C LYS A 65 13.42 8.84 -16.04
N HIS A 66 13.96 9.68 -15.16
CA HIS A 66 15.33 10.20 -15.25
C HIS A 66 16.28 9.55 -14.25
N VAL A 67 15.80 8.60 -13.45
CA VAL A 67 16.63 7.87 -12.51
C VAL A 67 17.59 6.97 -13.29
N LYS A 68 18.85 6.98 -12.88
CA LYS A 68 19.87 6.04 -13.34
C LYS A 68 20.28 5.15 -12.17
N MET A 69 20.33 3.84 -12.39
CA MET A 69 20.92 2.91 -11.44
C MET A 69 22.45 3.03 -11.48
N MET A 70 23.09 2.87 -10.33
CA MET A 70 24.54 2.79 -10.19
C MET A 70 24.92 1.41 -9.67
N ILE A 71 25.98 0.84 -10.24
CA ILE A 71 26.55 -0.46 -9.91
C ILE A 71 27.86 -0.22 -9.16
N LEU A 72 28.08 -0.93 -8.05
CA LEU A 72 29.36 -0.94 -7.37
C LEU A 72 30.39 -1.75 -8.18
N LEU A 73 31.56 -1.18 -8.42
CA LEU A 73 32.70 -1.87 -9.03
C LEU A 73 33.64 -2.44 -7.96
N ASP A 74 34.07 -1.58 -7.04
CA ASP A 74 34.89 -1.93 -5.89
C ASP A 74 34.67 -0.94 -4.75
N GLN A 75 35.12 -1.32 -3.55
CA GLN A 75 35.11 -0.47 -2.37
C GLN A 75 36.36 -0.65 -1.52
N ASP A 76 36.72 0.40 -0.79
CA ASP A 76 37.74 0.40 0.25
C ASP A 76 37.15 1.10 1.48
N SER A 77 36.69 0.32 2.46
CA SER A 77 36.05 0.83 3.67
C SER A 77 37.02 1.61 4.56
N ILE A 78 38.31 1.24 4.56
CA ILE A 78 39.36 1.93 5.34
C ILE A 78 39.57 3.34 4.78
N GLN A 79 39.64 3.46 3.45
CA GLN A 79 39.74 4.75 2.76
C GLN A 79 38.40 5.46 2.57
N ARG A 80 37.28 4.84 3.00
CA ARG A 80 35.91 5.30 2.82
C ARG A 80 35.60 5.67 1.37
N ARG A 81 35.97 4.77 0.46
CA ARG A 81 35.91 4.98 -0.99
C ARG A 81 35.05 3.92 -1.66
N MET A 82 34.28 4.33 -2.67
CA MET A 82 33.58 3.44 -3.57
C MET A 82 33.83 3.85 -5.02
N ASN A 83 34.06 2.88 -5.89
CA ASN A 83 34.08 3.09 -7.33
C ASN A 83 32.76 2.58 -7.90
N ILE A 84 32.06 3.44 -8.64
CA ILE A 84 30.72 3.14 -9.17
C ILE A 84 30.68 3.33 -10.69
N GLN A 85 29.79 2.60 -11.33
CA GLN A 85 29.47 2.72 -12.75
C GLN A 85 27.97 2.93 -12.92
N PHE A 86 27.58 3.79 -13.86
CA PHE A 86 26.17 3.94 -14.20
C PHE A 86 25.71 2.73 -15.03
N TYR A 87 24.58 2.14 -14.66
CA TYR A 87 24.01 0.99 -15.38
C TYR A 87 23.85 1.31 -16.87
N GLU A 88 24.27 0.39 -17.74
CA GLU A 88 24.27 0.54 -19.21
C GLU A 88 25.05 1.77 -19.72
N SER A 89 26.10 2.18 -19.02
CA SER A 89 26.92 3.33 -19.37
C SER A 89 28.39 3.10 -19.01
N ASP A 90 29.32 3.57 -19.84
CA ASP A 90 30.77 3.54 -19.55
C ASP A 90 31.22 4.59 -18.54
N TYR A 91 30.30 5.48 -18.14
CA TYR A 91 30.55 6.49 -17.12
C TYR A 91 30.82 5.86 -15.75
N LYS A 92 32.03 6.09 -15.23
CA LYS A 92 32.52 5.63 -13.93
C LYS A 92 32.91 6.82 -13.07
N CYS A 93 32.62 6.78 -11.78
CA CYS A 93 33.12 7.82 -10.87
C CYS A 93 33.47 7.22 -9.51
N THR A 94 34.29 7.96 -8.77
CA THR A 94 34.74 7.56 -7.43
C THR A 94 34.05 8.42 -6.39
N PHE A 95 33.37 7.79 -5.43
CA PHE A 95 32.86 8.45 -4.24
C PHE A 95 33.88 8.31 -3.11
N LYS A 96 34.30 9.44 -2.52
CA LYS A 96 35.15 9.48 -1.33
C LYS A 96 34.41 10.18 -0.21
N PHE A 97 34.06 9.45 0.84
CA PHE A 97 33.27 9.97 1.96
C PHE A 97 34.16 10.69 2.98
N ALA A 98 33.60 11.74 3.55
CA ALA A 98 34.14 12.36 4.76
C ALA A 98 34.05 11.39 5.95
N GLN A 99 34.81 11.68 7.01
CA GLN A 99 34.88 10.81 8.19
C GLN A 99 33.53 10.68 8.92
N ASP A 100 32.67 11.69 8.83
CA ASP A 100 31.33 11.72 9.44
C ASP A 100 30.23 11.14 8.55
N PHE A 101 30.57 10.73 7.33
CA PHE A 101 29.66 10.24 6.29
C PHE A 101 28.54 11.21 5.92
N GLN A 102 28.63 12.49 6.31
CA GLN A 102 27.63 13.51 5.96
C GLN A 102 27.85 14.04 4.56
N THR A 103 29.06 13.91 4.02
CA THR A 103 29.40 14.36 2.68
C THR A 103 30.26 13.34 1.94
N PHE A 104 30.23 13.40 0.62
CA PHE A 104 31.22 12.75 -0.22
C PHE A 104 31.57 13.60 -1.43
N ILE A 105 32.79 13.41 -1.92
CA ILE A 105 33.23 13.98 -3.19
C ILE A 105 33.08 12.90 -4.27
N CYS A 106 32.40 13.25 -5.35
CA CYS A 106 32.39 12.48 -6.58
C CYS A 106 33.48 13.01 -7.51
N SER A 107 34.45 12.17 -7.85
CA SER A 107 35.46 12.46 -8.87
C SER A 107 35.03 11.86 -10.20
N ASN A 108 34.77 12.74 -11.17
CA ASN A 108 34.29 12.38 -12.50
C ASN A 108 35.46 11.97 -13.43
N PRO A 109 35.19 11.24 -14.53
CA PRO A 109 36.22 10.83 -15.50
C PRO A 109 37.01 12.00 -16.10
N ASP A 110 36.38 13.16 -16.22
CA ASP A 110 36.97 14.39 -16.77
C ASP A 110 37.83 15.15 -15.75
N GLY A 111 37.99 14.61 -14.53
CA GLY A 111 38.74 15.21 -13.44
C GLY A 111 37.96 16.25 -12.64
N THR A 112 36.72 16.58 -13.04
CA THR A 112 35.86 17.47 -12.25
C THR A 112 35.41 16.80 -10.96
N GLN A 113 35.10 17.62 -9.95
CA GLN A 113 34.66 17.16 -8.65
C GLN A 113 33.32 17.78 -8.27
N GLN A 114 32.46 16.97 -7.67
CA GLN A 114 31.17 17.40 -7.12
C GLN A 114 31.09 17.04 -5.65
N LEU A 115 30.62 17.97 -4.84
CA LEU A 115 30.40 17.75 -3.41
C LEU A 115 28.93 17.44 -3.16
N PHE A 116 28.66 16.24 -2.66
CA PHE A 116 27.35 15.78 -2.27
C PHE A 116 27.23 15.83 -0.75
N THR A 117 26.13 16.41 -0.26
CA THR A 117 25.84 16.55 1.18
C THR A 117 24.55 15.85 1.53
N ARG A 118 24.54 15.08 2.62
CA ARG A 118 23.38 14.35 3.11
C ARG A 118 22.22 15.31 3.40
N THR A 119 21.01 14.95 3.00
CA THR A 119 19.82 15.78 3.21
C THR A 119 18.56 14.95 3.41
N GLN A 120 17.66 15.43 4.27
CA GLN A 120 16.34 14.84 4.47
C GLN A 120 15.28 15.47 3.56
N SER A 121 15.50 16.73 3.14
CA SER A 121 14.57 17.50 2.30
C SER A 121 15.32 18.08 1.11
N PRO A 122 15.62 17.26 0.08
CA PRO A 122 16.40 17.68 -1.09
C PRO A 122 15.72 18.75 -1.96
N LEU A 123 14.45 19.06 -1.69
CA LEU A 123 13.63 19.93 -2.51
C LEU A 123 13.09 21.14 -1.72
N ASN A 124 13.51 22.34 -2.14
CA ASN A 124 12.98 23.62 -1.63
C ASN A 124 11.74 24.10 -2.44
N THR A 125 10.79 23.21 -2.71
CA THR A 125 9.52 23.58 -3.34
C THR A 125 8.49 23.85 -2.26
N SER A 126 7.73 24.95 -2.44
CA SER A 126 6.60 25.31 -1.57
C SER A 126 5.37 24.48 -1.90
N PHE A 127 4.45 24.31 -0.93
CA PHE A 127 3.20 23.60 -1.19
C PHE A 127 2.36 24.26 -2.30
N THR A 128 2.35 25.59 -2.36
CA THR A 128 1.66 26.33 -3.43
C THR A 128 2.16 25.97 -4.82
N GLN A 129 3.48 25.74 -4.99
CA GLN A 129 4.04 25.28 -6.26
C GLN A 129 3.61 23.85 -6.58
N PHE A 130 3.56 22.96 -5.58
CA PHE A 130 3.05 21.60 -5.76
C PHE A 130 1.57 21.60 -6.20
N VAL A 131 0.73 22.38 -5.52
CA VAL A 131 -0.69 22.55 -5.86
C VAL A 131 -0.88 23.06 -7.30
N LYS A 132 -0.01 23.95 -7.79
CA LYS A 132 -0.04 24.46 -9.17
C LYS A 132 0.22 23.39 -10.23
N LEU A 133 0.75 22.23 -9.87
CA LEU A 133 0.89 21.11 -10.80
C LEU A 133 -0.47 20.52 -11.19
N PHE A 134 -1.49 20.70 -10.35
CA PHE A 134 -2.81 20.12 -10.53
C PHE A 134 -3.72 21.10 -11.27
N PRO A 135 -4.30 20.71 -12.43
CA PRO A 135 -5.25 21.58 -13.13
C PRO A 135 -6.49 21.80 -12.26
N LEU A 136 -7.00 23.02 -12.21
CA LEU A 136 -8.24 23.31 -11.50
C LEU A 136 -9.43 22.66 -12.23
N GLY A 137 -10.38 22.09 -11.49
CA GLY A 137 -11.63 21.62 -12.09
C GLY A 137 -12.82 21.60 -11.13
N SER A 138 -13.93 21.08 -11.64
CA SER A 138 -15.24 21.11 -10.97
C SER A 138 -15.32 20.18 -9.76
N ALA A 139 -16.05 20.62 -8.73
CA ALA A 139 -16.46 19.80 -7.59
C ALA A 139 -17.50 18.70 -7.92
N GLN A 140 -17.77 18.49 -9.21
CA GLN A 140 -18.57 17.40 -9.73
C GLN A 140 -17.71 16.58 -10.68
N LEU A 141 -17.54 15.30 -10.37
CA LEU A 141 -16.63 14.42 -11.11
C LEU A 141 -17.08 12.96 -11.01
N PHE A 142 -17.02 12.24 -12.13
CA PHE A 142 -17.00 10.78 -12.14
C PHE A 142 -15.55 10.31 -12.16
N VAL A 143 -15.22 9.37 -11.28
CA VAL A 143 -13.89 8.78 -11.18
C VAL A 143 -13.99 7.30 -11.59
N PRO A 144 -13.39 6.92 -12.75
CA PRO A 144 -13.36 5.53 -13.19
C PRO A 144 -12.43 4.69 -12.29
N LYS A 145 -12.41 3.37 -12.53
CA LYS A 145 -11.54 2.41 -11.83
C LYS A 145 -10.06 2.79 -11.89
N SER A 146 -9.64 3.38 -13.01
CA SER A 146 -8.30 3.87 -13.22
C SER A 146 -8.37 5.19 -13.99
N LEU A 147 -7.90 6.27 -13.37
CA LEU A 147 -7.87 7.60 -13.98
C LEU A 147 -6.42 7.95 -14.33
N LYS A 148 -5.92 7.32 -15.39
CA LYS A 148 -4.54 7.50 -15.86
C LYS A 148 -4.34 8.93 -16.38
N THR A 149 -3.20 9.50 -16.04
CA THR A 149 -2.77 10.84 -16.47
C THR A 149 -1.29 10.82 -16.77
N ASN A 150 -0.87 11.56 -17.79
CA ASN A 150 0.52 11.56 -18.24
C ASN A 150 1.42 12.49 -17.40
N LYS A 151 0.83 13.28 -16.49
CA LYS A 151 1.59 14.25 -15.69
C LYS A 151 2.09 13.62 -14.38
N THR A 152 3.23 12.95 -14.44
CA THR A 152 3.88 12.35 -13.26
C THR A 152 4.32 13.41 -12.25
N ILE A 153 4.22 13.09 -10.96
CA ILE A 153 4.72 13.92 -9.86
C ILE A 153 6.21 13.63 -9.66
N PRO A 154 7.07 14.66 -9.52
CA PRO A 154 8.47 14.46 -9.15
C PRO A 154 8.64 13.66 -7.86
N ILE A 155 9.65 12.78 -7.81
CA ILE A 155 9.88 11.86 -6.70
C ILE A 155 9.92 12.62 -5.37
N GLU A 156 10.73 13.68 -5.28
CA GLU A 156 10.89 14.43 -4.03
C GLU A 156 9.64 15.20 -3.61
N MET A 157 8.73 15.53 -4.54
CA MET A 157 7.44 16.12 -4.18
C MET A 157 6.48 15.08 -3.62
N VAL A 158 6.50 13.85 -4.14
CA VAL A 158 5.75 12.72 -3.53
C VAL A 158 6.25 12.48 -2.11
N MET A 159 7.57 12.37 -1.93
CA MET A 159 8.17 12.13 -0.61
C MET A 159 7.84 13.25 0.38
N LYS A 160 7.89 14.51 -0.07
CA LYS A 160 7.67 15.69 0.79
C LYS A 160 6.21 15.92 1.15
N PHE A 161 5.29 15.80 0.21
CA PHE A 161 3.90 16.24 0.41
C PHE A 161 2.89 15.11 0.54
N LEU A 162 3.17 13.91 0.02
CA LEU A 162 2.22 12.81 0.09
C LEU A 162 2.61 11.81 1.18
N ILE A 163 3.88 11.42 1.22
CA ILE A 163 4.35 10.31 2.06
C ILE A 163 4.75 10.76 3.47
N ASN A 164 5.11 12.03 3.66
CA ASN A 164 5.69 12.53 4.90
C ASN A 164 4.76 12.41 6.12
N ASP A 165 3.43 12.42 5.92
CA ASP A 165 2.45 12.49 7.01
C ASP A 165 1.82 11.13 7.40
N ASP A 166 1.72 10.14 6.48
CA ASP A 166 1.25 8.78 6.80
C ASP A 166 1.63 7.73 5.72
N GLN A 167 2.81 7.13 5.87
CA GLN A 167 3.44 6.25 4.87
C GLN A 167 2.65 4.96 4.62
N ASN A 168 1.90 4.48 5.61
CA ASN A 168 1.24 3.16 5.56
C ASN A 168 -0.14 3.18 4.89
N ARG A 169 -0.57 4.35 4.43
CA ARG A 169 -1.98 4.65 4.22
C ARG A 169 -2.39 4.57 2.73
N PHE A 170 -1.45 4.77 1.79
CA PHE A 170 -1.74 4.72 0.34
C PHE A 170 -1.70 3.34 -0.30
N PHE A 171 -1.05 2.34 0.30
CA PHE A 171 -0.97 0.99 -0.26
C PHE A 171 -1.13 -0.04 0.85
N SER A 172 -2.33 -0.06 1.44
CA SER A 172 -2.67 -0.94 2.58
C SER A 172 -2.38 -2.43 2.34
N PHE A 173 -2.36 -2.87 1.08
CA PHE A 173 -2.05 -4.25 0.71
C PHE A 173 -0.58 -4.64 0.88
N LEU A 174 0.34 -3.67 0.94
CA LEU A 174 1.78 -3.92 1.12
C LEU A 174 2.18 -4.00 2.59
N GLY A 175 1.24 -3.81 3.52
CA GLY A 175 1.55 -3.74 4.95
C GLY A 175 2.30 -2.45 5.30
N LYS A 176 3.09 -2.50 6.38
CA LYS A 176 3.89 -1.34 6.80
C LYS A 176 5.14 -1.26 5.94
N ILE A 177 5.33 -0.13 5.25
CA ILE A 177 6.51 0.15 4.43
C ILE A 177 7.22 1.36 5.03
N SER A 178 8.54 1.27 5.21
CA SER A 178 9.36 2.40 5.65
C SER A 178 9.55 3.44 4.54
N GLN A 179 9.88 4.67 4.93
CA GLN A 179 10.16 5.76 3.99
C GLN A 179 11.29 5.41 3.01
N LYS A 180 12.29 4.66 3.48
CA LYS A 180 13.43 4.18 2.68
C LYS A 180 12.96 3.19 1.60
N GLU A 181 12.13 2.22 1.97
CA GLU A 181 11.56 1.24 1.03
C GLU A 181 10.61 1.90 0.03
N PHE A 182 9.82 2.88 0.49
CA PHE A 182 8.95 3.65 -0.41
C PHE A 182 9.76 4.44 -1.43
N ARG A 183 10.80 5.14 -0.97
CA ARG A 183 11.74 5.87 -1.82
C ARG A 183 12.38 4.91 -2.82
N MET A 184 12.92 3.78 -2.37
CA MET A 184 13.44 2.72 -3.25
C MET A 184 12.43 2.36 -4.34
N GLY A 185 11.16 2.11 -3.98
CA GLY A 185 10.11 1.81 -4.96
C GLY A 185 9.81 2.94 -5.97
N LEU A 186 10.00 4.21 -5.60
CA LEU A 186 9.90 5.32 -6.55
C LEU A 186 11.08 5.34 -7.54
N TYR A 187 12.30 5.04 -7.06
CA TYR A 187 13.51 5.02 -7.88
C TYR A 187 13.59 3.77 -8.78
N THR A 188 13.08 2.62 -8.35
CA THR A 188 13.06 1.36 -9.13
C THR A 188 11.97 1.31 -10.19
N ALA A 189 11.05 2.27 -10.25
CA ALA A 189 9.88 2.21 -11.13
C ALA A 189 10.16 2.14 -12.64
N HIS A 190 11.40 2.30 -13.09
CA HIS A 190 11.82 2.01 -14.47
C HIS A 190 12.74 0.80 -14.62
N VAL A 191 13.16 0.18 -13.53
CA VAL A 191 14.01 -1.00 -13.51
C VAL A 191 13.15 -2.18 -13.08
N GLN A 192 12.58 -2.89 -14.06
CA GLN A 192 11.52 -3.89 -13.89
C GLN A 192 11.89 -5.13 -13.04
N ASN A 193 13.13 -5.23 -12.57
CA ASN A 193 13.70 -6.44 -11.95
C ASN A 193 13.81 -6.40 -10.41
N PHE A 194 13.38 -5.31 -9.75
CA PHE A 194 13.56 -5.18 -8.29
C PHE A 194 12.27 -4.77 -7.56
N GLY A 195 11.82 -5.64 -6.65
CA GLY A 195 10.89 -5.32 -5.56
C GLY A 195 9.54 -4.73 -5.97
N PHE A 196 9.02 -3.86 -5.10
CA PHE A 196 7.82 -3.04 -5.32
C PHE A 196 8.20 -1.71 -5.97
N TYR A 197 7.36 -1.21 -6.88
CA TYR A 197 7.57 0.08 -7.50
C TYR A 197 6.32 0.94 -7.56
N PHE A 198 6.51 2.25 -7.43
CA PHE A 198 5.44 3.23 -7.27
C PHE A 198 5.54 4.36 -8.29
N THR A 199 4.39 4.81 -8.78
CA THR A 199 4.28 5.99 -9.65
C THR A 199 3.09 6.84 -9.26
N PHE A 200 3.27 8.16 -9.28
CA PHE A 200 2.27 9.13 -8.86
C PHE A 200 2.06 10.16 -9.95
N HIS A 201 0.81 10.55 -10.17
CA HIS A 201 0.42 11.44 -11.25
C HIS A 201 -0.60 12.48 -10.81
N CYS A 202 -0.43 13.71 -11.28
CA CYS A 202 -1.36 14.82 -11.03
C CYS A 202 -2.65 14.59 -11.82
N VAL A 203 -3.79 14.49 -11.12
CA VAL A 203 -5.09 14.41 -11.78
C VAL A 203 -5.72 15.80 -11.83
N ARG A 204 -6.12 16.37 -10.69
CA ARG A 204 -6.89 17.61 -10.65
C ARG A 204 -6.89 18.24 -9.26
N ARG A 205 -7.09 19.55 -9.17
CA ARG A 205 -7.41 20.28 -7.94
C ARG A 205 -8.88 20.64 -7.95
N LEU A 206 -9.57 20.38 -6.84
CA LEU A 206 -10.99 20.65 -6.70
C LEU A 206 -11.23 21.83 -5.76
N ALA A 207 -12.12 22.73 -6.15
CA ALA A 207 -12.57 23.82 -5.29
C ALA A 207 -13.75 23.34 -4.41
N LEU A 208 -13.46 22.54 -3.38
CA LEU A 208 -14.48 22.07 -2.43
C LEU A 208 -14.71 23.05 -1.27
N SER A 209 -13.65 23.71 -0.81
CA SER A 209 -13.67 24.70 0.27
C SER A 209 -12.57 25.75 0.05
N ASN A 210 -12.73 26.91 0.66
CA ASN A 210 -11.69 27.94 0.72
C ASN A 210 -10.68 27.68 1.83
N ASP A 211 -10.97 26.81 2.80
CA ASP A 211 -10.15 26.63 4.01
C ASP A 211 -9.00 25.63 3.79
N PHE A 212 -9.16 24.69 2.86
CA PHE A 212 -8.16 23.67 2.52
C PHE A 212 -7.97 23.55 1.01
N TYR A 213 -7.00 22.74 0.59
CA TYR A 213 -6.83 22.32 -0.80
C TYR A 213 -7.28 20.88 -0.96
N THR A 214 -8.11 20.60 -1.96
CA THR A 214 -8.45 19.23 -2.36
C THR A 214 -7.72 18.87 -3.63
N LEU A 215 -6.89 17.84 -3.56
CA LEU A 215 -6.12 17.31 -4.67
C LEU A 215 -6.59 15.89 -5.01
N LEU A 216 -6.78 15.65 -6.29
CA LEU A 216 -6.87 14.32 -6.87
C LEU A 216 -5.52 13.95 -7.45
N PHE A 217 -4.98 12.82 -7.03
CA PHE A 217 -3.81 12.21 -7.66
C PHE A 217 -4.06 10.73 -7.92
N TYR A 218 -3.41 10.24 -8.96
CA TYR A 218 -3.41 8.84 -9.33
C TYR A 218 -2.10 8.20 -8.85
N ALA A 219 -2.19 7.03 -8.25
CA ALA A 219 -1.05 6.26 -7.75
C ALA A 219 -1.14 4.83 -8.29
N LYS A 220 -0.04 4.33 -8.83
CA LYS A 220 0.10 2.93 -9.23
C LYS A 220 1.24 2.30 -8.45
N GLY A 221 0.96 1.15 -7.83
CA GLY A 221 1.93 0.33 -7.12
C GLY A 221 1.87 -1.10 -7.62
N VAL A 222 3.01 -1.70 -7.94
CA VAL A 222 3.11 -3.11 -8.34
C VAL A 222 4.22 -3.77 -7.54
N CYS A 223 3.99 -5.01 -7.10
CA CYS A 223 4.95 -5.84 -6.39
C CYS A 223 5.35 -7.04 -7.27
N CYS A 224 6.58 -7.53 -7.06
CA CYS A 224 7.15 -8.82 -7.51
C CYS A 224 6.46 -9.47 -8.73
N SER A 225 7.11 -9.46 -9.90
CA SER A 225 6.68 -10.20 -11.10
C SER A 225 5.22 -9.97 -11.56
N GLY A 226 4.53 -8.95 -11.04
CA GLY A 226 3.13 -8.65 -11.34
C GLY A 226 2.10 -9.39 -10.47
N GLU A 227 2.54 -10.17 -9.47
CA GLU A 227 1.67 -10.99 -8.61
C GLU A 227 0.65 -10.17 -7.82
N VAL A 228 1.04 -8.96 -7.44
CA VAL A 228 0.18 -8.01 -6.75
C VAL A 228 0.33 -6.66 -7.40
N GLY A 229 -0.80 -6.02 -7.69
CA GLY A 229 -0.80 -4.69 -8.27
C GLY A 229 -2.01 -3.89 -7.84
N SER A 230 -1.83 -2.58 -7.90
CA SER A 230 -2.86 -1.64 -7.53
C SER A 230 -2.74 -0.36 -8.34
N GLU A 231 -3.91 0.16 -8.69
CA GLU A 231 -4.10 1.47 -9.27
C GLU A 231 -5.16 2.17 -8.42
N TYR A 232 -4.86 3.37 -7.92
CA TYR A 232 -5.75 4.15 -7.07
C TYR A 232 -5.82 5.59 -7.56
N THR A 233 -7.00 6.19 -7.48
CA THR A 233 -7.22 7.62 -7.56
C THR A 233 -7.65 8.10 -6.18
N TYR A 234 -6.81 8.90 -5.54
CA TYR A 234 -7.03 9.43 -4.21
C TYR A 234 -7.61 10.83 -4.27
N LEU A 235 -8.63 11.08 -3.45
CA LEU A 235 -9.03 12.42 -3.03
C LEU A 235 -8.33 12.73 -1.71
N ALA A 236 -7.47 13.74 -1.69
CA ALA A 236 -6.73 14.13 -0.50
C ALA A 236 -6.93 15.62 -0.20
N ASN A 237 -7.19 15.93 1.06
CA ASN A 237 -7.36 17.29 1.55
C ASN A 237 -6.11 17.71 2.32
N PHE A 238 -5.67 18.94 2.10
CA PHE A 238 -4.47 19.51 2.70
C PHE A 238 -4.76 20.87 3.30
N THR A 239 -4.11 21.21 4.40
CA THR A 239 -4.08 22.59 4.90
C THR A 239 -3.47 23.52 3.85
N LYS A 240 -3.67 24.84 3.98
CA LYS A 240 -3.03 25.81 3.07
C LYS A 240 -1.50 25.79 3.15
N GLN A 241 -0.96 25.30 4.26
CA GLN A 241 0.47 25.14 4.54
C GLN A 241 1.03 23.82 3.97
N GLY A 242 0.16 22.88 3.56
CA GLY A 242 0.55 21.64 2.90
C GLY A 242 0.62 20.40 3.78
N GLN A 243 0.02 20.44 4.97
CA GLN A 243 -0.15 19.25 5.81
C GLN A 243 -1.35 18.45 5.31
N LEU A 244 -1.20 17.13 5.16
CA LEU A 244 -2.29 16.24 4.81
C LEU A 244 -3.30 16.18 5.96
N ILE A 245 -4.56 16.53 5.68
CA ILE A 245 -5.67 16.45 6.63
C ILE A 245 -6.25 15.04 6.61
N ASP A 246 -6.72 14.61 5.45
CA ASP A 246 -7.33 13.30 5.27
C ASP A 246 -7.37 12.92 3.78
N PHE A 247 -7.59 11.64 3.48
CA PHE A 247 -7.78 11.19 2.12
C PHE A 247 -8.66 9.93 2.03
N VAL A 248 -9.21 9.68 0.85
CA VAL A 248 -9.99 8.48 0.55
C VAL A 248 -9.71 8.00 -0.88
N PRO A 249 -9.55 6.69 -1.12
CA PRO A 249 -9.51 6.15 -2.47
C PRO A 249 -10.90 6.26 -3.11
N LEU A 250 -10.99 6.92 -4.27
CA LEU A 250 -12.23 7.11 -5.01
C LEU A 250 -12.44 6.04 -6.09
N GLY A 251 -11.45 5.88 -6.95
CA GLY A 251 -11.47 4.88 -8.03
C GLY A 251 -10.24 4.02 -7.91
N TYR A 252 -10.41 2.70 -7.94
CA TYR A 252 -9.27 1.81 -7.81
C TYR A 252 -9.48 0.47 -8.48
N SER A 253 -8.37 -0.21 -8.73
CA SER A 253 -8.30 -1.60 -9.12
C SER A 253 -7.14 -2.24 -8.39
N THR A 254 -7.37 -3.33 -7.68
CA THR A 254 -6.35 -4.15 -7.05
C THR A 254 -6.48 -5.58 -7.54
N HIS A 255 -5.34 -6.26 -7.66
CA HIS A 255 -5.30 -7.69 -7.91
C HIS A 255 -4.29 -8.33 -6.98
N TYR A 256 -4.65 -9.49 -6.45
CA TYR A 256 -3.82 -10.28 -5.57
C TYR A 256 -3.85 -11.73 -6.05
N MET A 257 -2.90 -12.09 -6.91
CA MET A 257 -2.91 -13.39 -7.62
C MET A 257 -2.94 -14.57 -6.66
N VAL A 258 -2.18 -14.52 -5.57
CA VAL A 258 -2.08 -15.61 -4.58
C VAL A 258 -3.42 -15.88 -3.86
N LYS A 259 -4.28 -14.87 -3.69
CA LYS A 259 -5.62 -14.98 -3.08
C LYS A 259 -6.73 -15.11 -4.12
N ARG A 260 -6.40 -15.00 -5.41
CA ARG A 260 -7.36 -14.86 -6.53
C ARG A 260 -8.43 -13.82 -6.24
N GLU A 261 -8.00 -12.72 -5.64
CA GLU A 261 -8.87 -11.63 -5.27
C GLU A 261 -8.59 -10.46 -6.20
N SER A 262 -9.65 -9.87 -6.73
CA SER A 262 -9.56 -8.59 -7.42
C SER A 262 -10.62 -7.66 -6.86
N THR A 263 -10.23 -6.44 -6.54
CA THR A 263 -11.18 -5.40 -6.12
C THR A 263 -11.15 -4.29 -7.14
N SER A 264 -12.31 -3.75 -7.47
CA SER A 264 -12.37 -2.53 -8.28
C SER A 264 -13.46 -1.61 -7.79
N ALA A 265 -13.24 -0.31 -7.88
CA ALA A 265 -14.22 0.68 -7.46
C ALA A 265 -14.27 1.87 -8.42
N THR A 266 -15.45 2.47 -8.51
CA THR A 266 -15.70 3.73 -9.21
C THR A 266 -16.34 4.71 -8.23
N ALA A 267 -16.18 6.01 -8.47
CA ALA A 267 -16.83 7.02 -7.63
C ALA A 267 -17.56 8.09 -8.43
N LYS A 268 -18.53 8.70 -7.75
CA LYS A 268 -19.15 9.97 -8.14
C LYS A 268 -18.97 10.95 -6.98
N LEU A 269 -18.32 12.07 -7.27
CA LEU A 269 -18.20 13.23 -6.38
C LEU A 269 -19.19 14.30 -6.84
N VAL A 270 -19.99 14.84 -5.93
CA VAL A 270 -20.89 15.97 -6.15
C VAL A 270 -20.81 16.91 -4.95
N GLY A 271 -20.13 18.05 -5.12
CA GLY A 271 -19.83 18.96 -4.01
C GLY A 271 -18.97 18.25 -2.98
N ASN A 272 -19.41 18.26 -1.72
CA ASN A 272 -18.73 17.56 -0.63
C ASN A 272 -19.19 16.11 -0.39
N LYS A 273 -20.05 15.55 -1.25
CA LYS A 273 -20.56 14.18 -1.12
C LYS A 273 -19.85 13.26 -2.11
N VAL A 274 -19.39 12.12 -1.61
CA VAL A 274 -18.72 11.08 -2.39
C VAL A 274 -19.54 9.80 -2.29
N LYS A 275 -19.85 9.20 -3.45
CA LYS A 275 -20.39 7.84 -3.54
C LYS A 275 -19.37 6.95 -4.24
N ILE A 276 -18.90 5.89 -3.59
CA ILE A 276 -18.02 4.87 -4.17
C ILE A 276 -18.83 3.59 -4.32
N ASN A 277 -18.78 2.97 -5.50
CA ASN A 277 -19.30 1.63 -5.74
C ASN A 277 -18.10 0.70 -5.96
N GLU A 278 -17.94 -0.28 -5.08
CA GLU A 278 -16.85 -1.23 -5.07
C GLU A 278 -17.38 -2.63 -5.38
N THR A 279 -16.63 -3.36 -6.20
CA THR A 279 -16.84 -4.78 -6.50
C THR A 279 -15.60 -5.55 -6.08
N ILE A 280 -15.77 -6.57 -5.26
CA ILE A 280 -14.73 -7.53 -4.89
C ILE A 280 -15.06 -8.87 -5.53
N ILE A 281 -14.14 -9.42 -6.33
CA ILE A 281 -14.29 -10.72 -6.99
C ILE A 281 -13.30 -11.70 -6.35
N TYR A 282 -13.83 -12.82 -5.89
CA TYR A 282 -13.05 -13.96 -5.39
C TYR A 282 -13.13 -15.08 -6.42
N GLY A 283 -11.97 -15.48 -6.96
CA GLY A 283 -11.85 -16.66 -7.81
C GLY A 283 -11.76 -17.94 -6.98
N ASN A 284 -12.25 -19.06 -7.53
CA ASN A 284 -12.03 -20.37 -6.91
C ASN A 284 -10.52 -20.70 -6.89
N PRO A 285 -9.93 -21.10 -5.74
CA PRO A 285 -8.55 -21.55 -5.69
C PRO A 285 -8.29 -22.81 -6.53
N ASP A 286 -9.31 -23.65 -6.75
CA ASP A 286 -9.25 -24.78 -7.68
C ASP A 286 -9.32 -24.26 -9.12
N ILE A 287 -8.19 -24.32 -9.85
CA ILE A 287 -8.09 -23.91 -11.27
C ILE A 287 -9.02 -24.67 -12.20
N THR A 288 -9.49 -25.85 -11.80
CA THR A 288 -10.36 -26.68 -12.63
C THR A 288 -11.83 -26.25 -12.57
N LYS A 289 -12.18 -25.35 -11.63
CA LYS A 289 -13.55 -24.85 -11.43
C LYS A 289 -13.65 -23.37 -11.78
N GLN A 290 -14.48 -23.05 -12.78
CA GLN A 290 -14.74 -21.67 -13.23
C GLN A 290 -15.74 -20.91 -12.34
N ASP A 291 -15.75 -21.18 -11.03
CA ASP A 291 -16.63 -20.44 -10.13
C ASP A 291 -15.95 -19.14 -9.68
N SER A 292 -16.66 -18.02 -9.85
CA SER A 292 -16.28 -16.74 -9.29
C SER A 292 -17.44 -16.15 -8.49
N ARG A 293 -17.14 -15.51 -7.36
CA ARG A 293 -18.15 -14.82 -6.55
C ARG A 293 -17.82 -13.34 -6.50
N SER A 294 -18.85 -12.50 -6.54
CA SER A 294 -18.69 -11.05 -6.43
C SER A 294 -19.45 -10.50 -5.21
N ILE A 295 -18.80 -9.59 -4.49
CA ILE A 295 -19.40 -8.76 -3.45
C ILE A 295 -19.49 -7.34 -3.98
N GLN A 296 -20.64 -6.72 -3.82
CA GLN A 296 -20.87 -5.32 -4.17
C GLN A 296 -20.98 -4.49 -2.89
N ASN A 297 -20.19 -3.45 -2.78
CA ASN A 297 -20.22 -2.48 -1.71
C ASN A 297 -20.58 -1.10 -2.26
N THR A 298 -21.37 -0.33 -1.52
CA THR A 298 -21.56 1.10 -1.77
C THR A 298 -21.19 1.88 -0.53
N LEU A 299 -20.27 2.84 -0.67
CA LEU A 299 -19.77 3.67 0.42
C LEU A 299 -20.17 5.13 0.14
N LEU A 300 -20.74 5.79 1.13
CA LEU A 300 -21.03 7.22 1.09
C LEU A 300 -20.14 7.95 2.08
N TYR A 301 -19.32 8.86 1.56
CA TYR A 301 -18.52 9.77 2.36
C TYR A 301 -19.02 11.21 2.23
N LYS A 302 -18.70 12.01 3.24
CA LYS A 302 -18.88 13.46 3.24
C LYS A 302 -17.56 14.13 3.62
N VAL A 303 -17.15 15.11 2.83
CA VAL A 303 -16.05 16.02 3.16
C VAL A 303 -16.60 17.11 4.08
N LEU A 304 -16.03 17.21 5.28
CA LEU A 304 -16.39 18.19 6.29
C LEU A 304 -15.71 19.55 6.02
N SER A 305 -16.16 20.60 6.71
CA SER A 305 -15.65 21.96 6.52
C SER A 305 -14.18 22.12 6.94
N ASP A 306 -13.71 21.29 7.86
CA ASP A 306 -12.33 21.22 8.32
C ASP A 306 -11.43 20.35 7.42
N GLY A 307 -11.98 19.74 6.37
CA GLY A 307 -11.26 18.91 5.43
C GLY A 307 -11.24 17.41 5.76
N HIS A 308 -11.76 16.96 6.90
CA HIS A 308 -11.86 15.52 7.20
C HIS A 308 -12.89 14.82 6.29
N ILE A 309 -12.65 13.54 5.98
CA ILE A 309 -13.50 12.74 5.11
C ILE A 309 -14.19 11.64 5.92
N GLN A 310 -15.47 11.83 6.19
CA GLN A 310 -16.23 10.94 7.06
C GLN A 310 -17.05 9.93 6.26
N LEU A 311 -16.95 8.64 6.58
CA LEU A 311 -17.88 7.61 6.11
C LEU A 311 -19.24 7.79 6.80
N VAL A 312 -20.25 8.16 6.03
CA VAL A 312 -21.62 8.37 6.51
C VAL A 312 -22.43 7.08 6.47
N LYS A 313 -22.28 6.28 5.40
CA LYS A 313 -23.05 5.05 5.22
C LYS A 313 -22.28 4.03 4.38
N LYS A 314 -22.44 2.76 4.73
CA LYS A 314 -21.93 1.61 3.98
C LYS A 314 -23.06 0.62 3.72
N TRP A 315 -23.14 0.15 2.49
CA TRP A 315 -23.98 -0.96 2.07
C TRP A 315 -23.12 -2.06 1.48
N SER A 316 -23.51 -3.31 1.68
CA SER A 316 -22.78 -4.48 1.20
C SER A 316 -23.77 -5.57 0.80
N SER A 317 -23.50 -6.25 -0.31
CA SER A 317 -24.22 -7.46 -0.70
C SER A 317 -23.78 -8.70 0.10
N ASP A 318 -22.72 -8.58 0.90
CA ASP A 318 -22.20 -9.66 1.74
C ASP A 318 -23.07 -9.88 2.98
N ILE A 319 -23.54 -11.11 3.15
CA ILE A 319 -24.31 -11.52 4.32
C ILE A 319 -23.44 -11.84 5.53
N GLN A 320 -22.11 -11.85 5.41
CA GLN A 320 -21.20 -12.12 6.52
C GLN A 320 -21.39 -11.12 7.67
N GLY A 321 -21.51 -11.59 8.90
CA GLY A 321 -21.55 -10.72 10.08
C GLY A 321 -22.24 -11.35 11.28
N ASN A 322 -22.15 -10.62 12.39
CA ASN A 322 -22.88 -10.92 13.62
C ASN A 322 -24.20 -10.16 13.61
N TYR A 323 -25.31 -10.86 13.80
CA TYR A 323 -26.65 -10.31 13.87
C TYR A 323 -27.27 -10.61 15.23
N ILE A 324 -27.78 -9.58 15.89
CA ILE A 324 -28.27 -9.61 17.26
C ILE A 324 -29.80 -9.47 17.23
N GLY A 325 -30.50 -10.36 17.94
CA GLY A 325 -31.95 -10.29 18.13
C GLY A 325 -32.39 -9.08 18.96
N ALA A 326 -33.70 -8.78 18.96
CA ALA A 326 -34.26 -7.56 19.58
C ALA A 326 -33.84 -7.31 21.05
N ASN A 327 -33.58 -8.36 21.83
CA ASN A 327 -33.23 -8.27 23.26
C ASN A 327 -31.75 -8.55 23.55
N GLY A 328 -30.89 -8.72 22.53
CA GLY A 328 -29.49 -9.11 22.75
C GLY A 328 -29.27 -10.58 23.14
N GLU A 329 -30.36 -11.35 23.28
CA GLU A 329 -30.34 -12.73 23.79
C GLU A 329 -30.02 -13.77 22.72
N ASN A 330 -30.15 -13.41 21.46
CA ASN A 330 -29.98 -14.33 20.34
C ASN A 330 -28.95 -13.78 19.38
N LEU A 331 -28.02 -14.63 18.98
CA LEU A 331 -26.95 -14.30 18.06
C LEU A 331 -27.03 -15.22 16.86
N LEU A 332 -27.05 -14.61 15.68
CA LEU A 332 -26.83 -15.27 14.41
C LEU A 332 -25.47 -14.81 13.90
N ASP A 333 -24.53 -15.75 13.82
CA ASP A 333 -23.21 -15.52 13.27
C ASP A 333 -23.15 -16.13 11.86
N VAL A 334 -22.91 -15.29 10.87
CA VAL A 334 -22.67 -15.70 9.50
C VAL A 334 -21.19 -15.46 9.22
N THR A 335 -20.40 -16.52 9.25
CA THR A 335 -18.97 -16.48 8.90
C THR A 335 -18.76 -17.03 7.50
N ARG A 336 -17.68 -16.61 6.85
CA ARG A 336 -17.25 -17.17 5.57
C ARG A 336 -15.97 -17.94 5.78
N GLY A 337 -15.95 -19.22 5.40
CA GLY A 337 -14.72 -20.00 5.38
C GLY A 337 -13.78 -19.47 4.28
N LYS A 338 -12.46 -19.55 4.48
CA LYS A 338 -11.49 -19.17 3.43
C LYS A 338 -11.59 -20.04 2.17
N PHE A 339 -12.10 -21.27 2.30
CA PHE A 339 -12.15 -22.30 1.25
C PHE A 339 -13.53 -22.94 1.09
N HIS A 340 -14.48 -22.56 1.94
CA HIS A 340 -15.83 -23.09 1.99
C HIS A 340 -16.80 -21.91 1.96
N GLY A 341 -18.06 -22.14 1.57
CA GLY A 341 -19.09 -21.11 1.55
C GLY A 341 -19.35 -20.49 2.93
N TYR A 342 -20.54 -19.93 3.11
CA TYR A 342 -20.91 -19.45 4.42
C TYR A 342 -21.04 -20.61 5.42
N ASN A 343 -20.54 -20.38 6.63
CA ASN A 343 -20.88 -21.13 7.82
C ASN A 343 -21.86 -20.27 8.60
N ILE A 344 -22.99 -20.86 8.96
CA ILE A 344 -24.06 -20.15 9.66
C ILE A 344 -24.19 -20.82 11.01
N ASN A 345 -24.02 -20.04 12.07
CA ASN A 345 -24.17 -20.50 13.43
C ASN A 345 -25.26 -19.69 14.13
N VAL A 346 -26.06 -20.35 14.96
CA VAL A 346 -27.08 -19.69 15.79
C VAL A 346 -26.83 -20.05 17.24
N SER A 347 -26.94 -19.08 18.14
CA SER A 347 -26.99 -19.32 19.58
C SER A 347 -28.14 -18.56 20.24
N TYR A 348 -28.66 -19.18 21.30
CA TYR A 348 -29.75 -18.69 22.15
C TYR A 348 -29.24 -18.69 23.60
N ARG A 349 -29.37 -17.56 24.32
CA ARG A 349 -28.77 -17.37 25.67
C ARG A 349 -29.26 -18.37 26.74
N GLU A 350 -30.39 -19.02 26.53
CA GLU A 350 -31.03 -19.91 27.52
C GLU A 350 -30.36 -21.29 27.66
N LYS A 351 -29.42 -21.65 26.78
CA LYS A 351 -28.55 -22.83 26.92
C LYS A 351 -27.10 -22.36 26.76
N SER A 352 -26.16 -23.01 27.43
CA SER A 352 -24.75 -22.60 27.48
C SER A 352 -24.22 -22.11 26.12
N ALA A 353 -23.47 -21.00 26.16
CA ALA A 353 -23.15 -20.09 25.07
C ALA A 353 -22.29 -20.64 23.90
N ALA A 354 -22.55 -21.86 23.44
CA ALA A 354 -21.93 -22.44 22.26
C ALA A 354 -22.73 -22.06 21.00
N LEU A 355 -22.02 -21.57 19.98
CA LEU A 355 -22.56 -21.38 18.64
C LEU A 355 -22.81 -22.75 18.01
N GLU A 356 -24.06 -23.07 17.66
CA GLU A 356 -24.39 -24.34 17.02
C GLU A 356 -24.38 -24.19 15.49
N PRO A 357 -23.64 -25.04 14.76
CA PRO A 357 -23.52 -24.93 13.31
C PRO A 357 -24.79 -25.40 12.60
N CYS A 358 -25.22 -24.61 11.62
CA CYS A 358 -26.31 -24.93 10.71
C CYS A 358 -25.75 -25.39 9.36
N GLN A 359 -26.28 -26.49 8.81
CA GLN A 359 -25.89 -26.96 7.47
C GLN A 359 -26.68 -26.19 6.41
N ILE A 360 -26.01 -25.54 5.45
CA ILE A 360 -26.70 -24.90 4.32
C ILE A 360 -27.28 -25.98 3.38
N VAL A 361 -28.57 -25.85 3.08
CA VAL A 361 -29.32 -26.72 2.15
C VAL A 361 -29.45 -26.04 0.79
N GLU A 362 -29.86 -24.76 0.78
CA GLU A 362 -29.99 -23.97 -0.44
C GLU A 362 -29.36 -22.59 -0.22
N ASN A 363 -28.54 -22.13 -1.16
CA ASN A 363 -27.89 -20.83 -1.09
C ASN A 363 -28.33 -19.92 -2.23
N TYR A 364 -29.20 -18.96 -1.91
CA TYR A 364 -29.63 -17.88 -2.80
C TYR A 364 -29.15 -16.50 -2.28
N GLU A 365 -27.89 -16.41 -1.83
CA GLU A 365 -27.30 -15.19 -1.26
C GLU A 365 -27.53 -13.93 -2.10
N GLN A 366 -27.53 -14.07 -3.43
CA GLN A 366 -27.71 -12.94 -4.37
C GLN A 366 -29.05 -12.23 -4.16
N VAL A 367 -30.12 -12.98 -3.86
CA VAL A 367 -31.45 -12.43 -3.54
C VAL A 367 -31.69 -12.33 -2.03
N GLY A 368 -30.64 -12.51 -1.21
CA GLY A 368 -30.71 -12.38 0.24
C GLY A 368 -31.46 -13.52 0.91
N ARG A 369 -31.44 -14.73 0.34
CA ARG A 369 -32.14 -15.89 0.91
C ARG A 369 -31.19 -17.07 1.10
N VAL A 370 -31.18 -17.66 2.29
CA VAL A 370 -30.44 -18.90 2.57
C VAL A 370 -31.37 -19.87 3.31
N ILE A 371 -31.34 -21.15 2.94
CA ILE A 371 -32.04 -22.21 3.68
C ILE A 371 -31.00 -23.06 4.38
N VAL A 372 -31.19 -23.27 5.68
CA VAL A 372 -30.30 -24.06 6.52
C VAL A 372 -31.07 -25.17 7.23
N LYS A 373 -30.41 -26.25 7.61
CA LYS A 373 -30.93 -27.17 8.61
C LYS A 373 -30.76 -26.53 9.99
N ALA A 374 -31.82 -26.65 10.79
CA ALA A 374 -31.79 -26.33 12.20
C ALA A 374 -30.67 -27.11 12.90
N PRO A 375 -30.10 -26.56 13.98
CA PRO A 375 -29.26 -27.35 14.88
C PRO A 375 -29.98 -28.63 15.31
N GLY A 376 -29.31 -29.78 15.19
CA GLY A 376 -29.94 -31.10 15.43
C GLY A 376 -30.63 -31.74 14.21
N GLY A 377 -30.68 -31.06 13.05
CA GLY A 377 -30.71 -31.70 11.74
C GLY A 377 -32.06 -32.13 11.14
N MET A 378 -33.18 -32.03 11.88
CA MET A 378 -34.48 -32.52 11.37
C MET A 378 -35.35 -31.48 10.66
N GLN A 379 -35.13 -30.18 10.90
CA GLN A 379 -35.97 -29.09 10.39
C GLN A 379 -35.18 -28.13 9.52
N THR A 380 -35.84 -27.41 8.61
CA THR A 380 -35.22 -26.37 7.79
C THR A 380 -35.68 -24.98 8.22
N TRP A 381 -34.74 -24.04 8.29
CA TRP A 381 -34.97 -22.64 8.59
C TRP A 381 -34.63 -21.80 7.37
N THR A 382 -35.43 -20.75 7.12
CA THR A 382 -35.17 -19.79 6.05
C THR A 382 -34.65 -18.49 6.65
N LEU A 383 -33.48 -18.04 6.17
CA LEU A 383 -32.90 -16.75 6.48
C LEU A 383 -33.18 -15.80 5.31
N ARG A 384 -33.87 -14.69 5.58
CA ARG A 384 -34.16 -13.62 4.60
C ARG A 384 -33.50 -12.33 5.03
N PHE A 385 -32.50 -11.90 4.29
CA PHE A 385 -31.79 -10.64 4.49
C PHE A 385 -32.49 -9.53 3.73
N ASN A 386 -32.56 -8.33 4.32
CA ASN A 386 -33.02 -7.16 3.59
C ASN A 386 -32.01 -6.72 2.53
N ASP A 387 -32.36 -5.77 1.65
CA ASP A 387 -31.50 -5.34 0.55
C ASP A 387 -30.11 -4.84 0.98
N ASN A 388 -30.02 -4.30 2.20
CA ASN A 388 -28.79 -3.75 2.75
C ASN A 388 -27.92 -4.78 3.49
N ARG A 389 -28.40 -6.00 3.67
CA ARG A 389 -27.81 -7.08 4.48
C ARG A 389 -27.43 -6.62 5.90
N ASP A 390 -28.17 -5.67 6.45
CA ASP A 390 -28.02 -5.18 7.83
C ASP A 390 -29.13 -5.69 8.75
N GLU A 391 -30.13 -6.37 8.20
CA GLU A 391 -31.16 -7.08 8.95
C GLU A 391 -31.43 -8.45 8.31
N VAL A 392 -31.82 -9.42 9.15
CA VAL A 392 -32.20 -10.76 8.71
C VAL A 392 -33.38 -11.28 9.52
N ILE A 393 -34.29 -11.96 8.84
CA ILE A 393 -35.43 -12.66 9.43
C ILE A 393 -35.15 -14.16 9.30
N LEU A 394 -35.09 -14.84 10.43
CA LEU A 394 -35.04 -16.31 10.52
C LEU A 394 -36.48 -16.80 10.69
N THR A 395 -36.97 -17.59 9.73
CA THR A 395 -38.27 -18.27 9.80
C THR A 395 -38.05 -19.77 10.00
N LYS A 396 -38.60 -20.32 11.08
CA LYS A 396 -38.53 -21.76 11.40
C LYS A 396 -39.60 -22.54 10.64
N SER A 397 -39.51 -23.87 10.64
CA SER A 397 -40.45 -24.75 9.92
C SER A 397 -41.89 -24.65 10.43
N ASP A 398 -42.09 -24.24 11.68
CA ASP A 398 -43.41 -24.00 12.30
C ASP A 398 -44.03 -22.63 11.92
N GLY A 399 -43.35 -21.84 11.08
CA GLY A 399 -43.77 -20.50 10.68
C GLY A 399 -43.38 -19.38 11.65
N SER A 400 -42.87 -19.71 12.84
CA SER A 400 -42.36 -18.70 13.77
C SER A 400 -41.17 -17.96 13.16
N SER A 401 -41.10 -16.65 13.39
CA SER A 401 -40.08 -15.80 12.79
C SER A 401 -39.41 -14.91 13.82
N GLN A 402 -38.12 -14.71 13.65
CA GLN A 402 -37.29 -13.88 14.51
C GLN A 402 -36.45 -12.92 13.69
N LYS A 403 -36.48 -11.65 14.07
CA LYS A 403 -35.69 -10.59 13.43
C LYS A 403 -34.37 -10.37 14.17
N PHE A 404 -33.29 -10.22 13.41
CA PHE A 404 -31.96 -9.88 13.88
C PHE A 404 -31.46 -8.63 13.14
N LYS A 405 -30.66 -7.81 13.83
CA LYS A 405 -29.98 -6.63 13.27
C LYS A 405 -28.48 -6.80 13.36
N ARG A 406 -27.75 -6.39 12.31
CA ARG A 406 -26.30 -6.49 12.27
C ARG A 406 -25.67 -5.65 13.39
N ALA A 407 -24.78 -6.26 14.16
CA ALA A 407 -24.00 -5.57 15.16
C ALA A 407 -23.15 -4.48 14.50
N LYS A 408 -23.26 -3.24 14.97
CA LYS A 408 -22.36 -2.16 14.55
C LYS A 408 -20.98 -2.44 15.18
N LYS A 409 -19.93 -2.50 14.36
CA LYS A 409 -18.55 -2.55 14.82
C LYS A 409 -18.07 -1.17 15.21
#